data_AF-Q8GPU7-F1
#
_entry.id   AF-Q8GPU7-F1
#
_cell.length_a   1.000
_cell.length_b   1.000
_cell.length_c   1.000
_cell.angle_alpha   90.00
_cell.angle_beta   90.00
_cell.angle_gamma   90.00
#
_symmetry.space_group_name_H-M   'P 1'
#
loop_
_entity.id
_entity.type
_entity.pdbx_description
1 polymer ?
#
loop_
_entity_poly.entity_id
_entity_poly.type
_entity_poly.pdbx_seq_one_letter_code
_entity_poly.pdbx_strand_id
1 'polypeptide(L)'
;MVVRLQHVAPRKLVLAGRAAGQALSALWYLGRHQVTPATFQRIAERLPGSEFEAQCQAKAMMPAWMVAALSSYERGEVAPG
;
A
#
# COMPACT_ATOMS: atom_id res chain seq x y z
N MET A 1 10.37 27.24 5.71
CA MET A 1 9.94 25.82 5.65
C MET A 1 9.96 25.29 7.07
N VAL A 2 8.82 24.88 7.63
CA VAL A 2 8.73 24.41 9.02
C VAL A 2 8.71 22.89 9.02
N VAL A 3 9.78 22.27 9.51
CA VAL A 3 9.85 20.80 9.70
C VAL A 3 9.27 20.49 11.08
N ARG A 4 8.23 19.66 11.13
CA ARG A 4 7.67 19.14 12.40
C ARG A 4 8.07 17.68 12.56
N LEU A 5 8.74 17.37 13.66
CA LEU A 5 8.99 16.00 14.09
C LEU A 5 7.76 15.50 14.86
N GLN A 6 7.17 14.39 14.40
CA GLN A 6 6.03 13.75 15.07
C GLN A 6 6.40 12.30 15.39
N HIS A 7 6.11 11.87 16.62
CA HIS A 7 6.17 10.46 16.96
C HIS A 7 4.94 9.75 16.40
N VAL A 8 5.16 8.83 15.46
CA VAL A 8 4.11 8.03 14.83
C VAL A 8 4.46 6.56 14.94
N ALA A 9 3.43 5.71 14.91
CA ALA A 9 3.64 4.26 14.92
C ALA A 9 4.53 3.84 13.72
N PRO A 10 5.46 2.87 13.90
CA PRO A 10 6.39 2.44 12.85
C PRO A 10 5.71 2.10 11.50
N ARG A 11 4.52 1.50 11.55
CA ARG A 11 3.68 1.22 10.37
C ARG A 11 3.33 2.44 9.49
N LYS A 12 3.40 3.66 10.04
CA LYS A 12 3.18 4.94 9.32
C LYS A 12 4.45 5.50 8.66
N LEU A 13 5.62 4.95 8.99
CA LEU A 13 6.93 5.35 8.42
C LEU A 13 7.47 4.33 7.42
N VAL A 14 6.67 3.32 7.08
CA VAL A 14 7.06 2.27 6.16
C VAL A 14 7.37 2.88 4.80
N LEU A 15 8.60 2.66 4.32
CA LEU A 15 9.09 3.19 3.05
C LEU A 15 9.03 4.74 2.97
N ALA A 16 9.27 5.43 4.09
CA ALA A 16 9.31 6.89 4.13
C ALA A 16 10.29 7.47 3.08
N GLY A 17 9.86 8.51 2.37
CA GLY A 17 10.64 9.12 1.29
C GLY A 17 10.57 8.37 -0.05
N ARG A 18 9.87 7.23 -0.11
CA ARG A 18 9.66 6.46 -1.35
C ARG A 18 8.21 6.58 -1.83
N ALA A 19 8.00 6.46 -3.14
CA ALA A 19 6.66 6.47 -3.74
C ALA A 19 5.81 5.30 -3.21
N ALA A 20 6.44 4.15 -2.94
CA ALA A 20 5.81 3.00 -2.31
C ALA A 20 5.22 3.32 -0.91
N GLY A 21 5.90 4.14 -0.11
CA GLY A 21 5.41 4.56 1.21
C GLY A 21 4.21 5.50 1.12
N GLN A 22 4.20 6.38 0.11
CA GLN A 22 3.05 7.23 -0.19
C GLN A 22 1.84 6.40 -0.64
N ALA A 23 2.05 5.43 -1.54
CA ALA A 23 1.00 4.52 -1.97
C ALA A 23 0.43 3.71 -0.79
N LEU A 24 1.28 3.22 0.11
CA LEU A 24 0.85 2.50 1.31
C LEU A 24 0.04 3.40 2.25
N SER A 25 0.45 4.66 2.42
CA SER A 25 -0.29 5.64 3.22
C SER A 25 -1.66 5.96 2.61
N ALA A 26 -1.76 6.02 1.27
CA ALA A 26 -3.02 6.18 0.57
C ALA A 26 -3.96 4.98 0.77
N LEU A 27 -3.44 3.75 0.74
CA LEU A 27 -4.24 2.54 1.06
C LEU A 27 -4.78 2.58 2.49
N TRP A 28 -4.00 3.05 3.45
CA TRP A 28 -4.46 3.26 4.82
C TRP A 28 -5.59 4.29 4.91
N TYR A 29 -5.50 5.37 4.13
CA TYR A 29 -6.53 6.41 4.08
C TYR A 29 -7.82 5.93 3.41
N LEU A 30 -7.71 5.16 2.32
CA LEU A 30 -8.85 4.56 1.62
C LEU A 30 -9.64 3.58 2.51
N GLY A 31 -8.91 2.83 3.34
CA GLY A 31 -9.49 1.88 4.29
C GLY A 31 -10.05 0.60 3.65
N ARG A 32 -10.45 -0.34 4.50
CA ARG A 32 -10.77 -1.74 4.11
C ARG A 32 -11.81 -1.90 3.00
N HIS A 33 -12.73 -0.95 2.84
CA HIS A 33 -13.82 -1.05 1.87
C HIS A 33 -13.41 -0.67 0.46
N GLN A 34 -12.34 0.11 0.33
CA GLN A 34 -11.85 0.63 -0.95
C GLN A 34 -10.53 -0.02 -1.37
N VAL A 35 -9.86 -0.73 -0.46
CA VAL A 35 -8.67 -1.50 -0.79
C VAL A 35 -9.08 -2.87 -1.32
N THR A 36 -9.15 -2.96 -2.64
CA THR A 36 -9.50 -4.16 -3.41
C THR A 36 -8.35 -4.56 -4.33
N PRO A 37 -8.41 -5.75 -4.97
CA PRO A 37 -7.40 -6.14 -5.95
C PRO A 37 -7.24 -5.14 -7.10
N ALA A 38 -8.34 -4.52 -7.55
CA ALA A 38 -8.31 -3.49 -8.59
C ALA A 38 -7.56 -2.22 -8.14
N THR A 39 -7.62 -1.87 -6.85
CA THR A 39 -6.84 -0.77 -6.29
C THR A 39 -5.33 -1.07 -6.37
N PHE A 40 -4.93 -2.31 -6.09
CA PHE A 40 -3.53 -2.74 -6.25
C PHE A 40 -3.09 -2.76 -7.71
N GLN A 41 -3.95 -3.20 -8.64
CA GLN A 41 -3.67 -3.13 -10.07
C GLN A 41 -3.41 -1.69 -10.52
N ARG A 42 -4.28 -0.75 -10.13
CA ARG A 42 -4.10 0.68 -10.48
C ARG A 42 -2.83 1.27 -9.87
N ILE A 43 -2.42 0.80 -8.70
CA ILE A 43 -1.13 1.20 -8.10
C ILE A 43 0.03 0.61 -8.91
N ALA A 44 -0.02 -0.67 -9.28
CA ALA A 44 1.01 -1.32 -10.10
C ALA A 44 1.18 -0.66 -11.47
N GLU A 45 0.10 -0.17 -12.08
CA GLU A 45 0.14 0.59 -13.35
C GLU A 45 0.79 1.97 -13.21
N ARG A 46 0.75 2.57 -12.01
CA ARG A 46 1.22 3.95 -11.76
C ARG A 46 2.56 4.02 -11.07
N LEU A 47 2.97 2.98 -10.35
CA LEU A 47 4.26 2.92 -9.66
C LEU A 47 5.29 2.22 -10.55
N PRO A 48 6.58 2.64 -10.46
CA PRO A 48 7.67 1.84 -10.98
C PRO A 48 7.66 0.43 -10.35
N GLY A 49 7.96 -0.60 -11.14
CA GLY A 49 7.90 -2.00 -10.67
C GLY A 49 8.71 -2.27 -9.41
N SER A 50 9.88 -1.64 -9.25
CA SER A 50 10.72 -1.75 -8.05
C SER A 50 10.11 -1.12 -6.80
N GLU A 51 9.29 -0.08 -6.95
CA GLU A 51 8.55 0.55 -5.85
C GLU A 51 7.33 -0.30 -5.48
N PHE A 52 6.65 -0.86 -6.48
CA PHE A 52 5.53 -1.77 -6.22
C PHE A 52 6.01 -3.03 -5.50
N GLU A 53 7.14 -3.60 -5.90
CA GLU A 53 7.74 -4.76 -5.21
C GLU A 53 8.09 -4.41 -3.76
N ALA A 54 8.69 -3.25 -3.50
CA ALA A 54 8.98 -2.79 -2.14
C ALA A 54 7.70 -2.66 -1.30
N GLN A 55 6.60 -2.20 -1.90
CA GLN A 55 5.29 -2.17 -1.25
C GLN A 55 4.78 -3.59 -0.93
N CYS A 56 4.92 -4.54 -1.85
CA CYS A 56 4.54 -5.94 -1.62
C CYS A 56 5.37 -6.62 -0.52
N GLN A 57 6.65 -6.28 -0.41
CA GLN A 57 7.52 -6.77 0.66
C GLN A 57 7.12 -6.21 2.05
N ALA A 58 6.44 -5.07 2.09
CA ALA A 58 5.95 -4.47 3.32
C ALA A 58 4.70 -5.14 3.92
N LYS A 59 4.30 -6.34 3.45
CA LYS A 59 3.16 -7.13 3.97
C LYS A 59 3.14 -7.26 5.49
N ALA A 60 4.29 -7.42 6.14
CA ALA A 60 4.38 -7.55 7.60
C ALA A 60 3.86 -6.31 8.36
N MET A 61 3.81 -5.15 7.70
CA MET A 61 3.31 -3.89 8.28
C MET A 61 1.86 -3.59 7.88
N MET A 62 1.27 -4.44 7.03
CA MET A 62 -0.11 -4.30 6.58
C MET A 62 -1.06 -4.98 7.56
N PRO A 63 -2.27 -4.43 7.75
CA PRO A 63 -3.33 -5.11 8.46
C PRO A 63 -3.87 -6.30 7.63
N ALA A 64 -4.47 -7.29 8.30
CA ALA A 64 -4.94 -8.52 7.67
C ALA A 64 -5.83 -8.31 6.44
N TRP A 65 -6.72 -7.30 6.46
CA TRP A 65 -7.59 -6.98 5.33
C TRP A 65 -6.84 -6.47 4.10
N MET A 66 -5.72 -5.76 4.28
CA MET A 66 -4.90 -5.26 3.18
C MET A 66 -4.05 -6.38 2.61
N VAL A 67 -3.52 -7.25 3.47
CA VAL A 67 -2.81 -8.47 3.05
C VAL A 67 -3.74 -9.37 2.23
N ALA A 68 -4.99 -9.56 2.67
CA ALA A 68 -5.98 -10.34 1.93
C ALA A 68 -6.24 -9.76 0.53
N ALA A 69 -6.44 -8.45 0.42
CA ALA A 69 -6.64 -7.79 -0.88
C ALA A 69 -5.40 -7.90 -1.79
N LEU A 70 -4.19 -7.75 -1.23
CA LEU A 70 -2.94 -7.94 -1.97
C LEU A 70 -2.75 -9.39 -2.42
N SER A 71 -3.07 -10.37 -1.58
CA SER A 71 -2.99 -11.79 -1.93
C SER A 71 -4.04 -12.20 -2.96
N SER A 72 -5.23 -11.59 -2.98
CA SER A 72 -6.19 -11.77 -4.08
C SER A 72 -5.67 -11.16 -5.39
N TYR A 73 -5.02 -10.00 -5.34
CA TYR A 73 -4.35 -9.42 -6.50
C TYR A 73 -3.24 -10.34 -7.04
N GLU A 74 -2.36 -10.87 -6.18
CA GLU A 74 -1.28 -11.78 -6.57
C GLU A 74 -1.79 -13.09 -7.20
N ARG A 75 -2.96 -13.57 -6.77
CA ARG A 75 -3.63 -14.75 -7.35
C ARG A 75 -4.34 -14.46 -8.68
N GLY A 76 -4.39 -13.20 -9.12
CA GLY A 76 -5.09 -12.81 -10.34
C GLY A 76 -6.61 -12.76 -10.20
N GLU A 77 -7.16 -12.74 -8.98
CA GLU A 77 -8.58 -12.51 -8.73
C GLU A 77 -8.90 -11.02 -8.95
N VAL A 78 -8.96 -10.60 -10.21
CA VAL A 78 -9.55 -9.30 -10.57
C VAL A 78 -11.06 -9.48 -10.50
N ALA A 79 -11.63 -9.31 -9.31
CA ALA A 79 -13.08 -9.22 -9.17
C ALA A 79 -13.57 -7.98 -9.93
N PRO A 80 -14.61 -8.09 -10.77
CA PRO A 80 -15.20 -6.92 -11.43
C PRO A 80 -15.82 -6.02 -10.35
N GLY A 81 -15.48 -4.74 -10.42
CA GLY A 81 -16.05 -3.69 -9.57
C GLY A 81 -17.49 -3.35 -9.93
#